data_AF-A0A158P781-F1
#
_entry.id   AF-A0A158P781-F1
#
_cell.length_a   1.000
_cell.length_b   1.000
_cell.length_c   1.000
_cell.angle_alpha   90.00
_cell.angle_beta   90.00
_cell.angle_gamma   90.00
#
_symmetry.space_group_name_H-M   'P 1'
#
loop_
_entity.id
_entity.type
_entity.pdbx_description
1 polymer ?
#
loop_
_entity_poly.entity_id
_entity_poly.type
_entity_poly.pdbx_seq_one_letter_code
_entity_poly.pdbx_strand_id
1 'polypeptide(L)'
;MCEDIRRPSALTTTTTCGSDGVSLNVLIARRNDDGCQVFPCRFVFRLQQTLVTREKQLETWASLVIDYTQHNKIYTLDVAEVANSELFYNQKLNRRLSPEGIRAVFEYLEQKKHIEWLDIGKTRCHIYWRRPDEWAALIYTWAVSNGLLNTPCTLYEIAHGDDTAQESFYGLEKEVLLKALRSLELQRRAQLMNIGTESEDAPSFLKYSELIEEGDTVIIYVTFDSTHAIIARRGMTLCMKYGALRHEFVIGKPFVVDQGCESFDYSPRQLNRKTSLIHVQFEVGILTAMLMLSIYRWGSRISATAGYVYALRPSAELWTRSLSRRTQILYTPDCSLILQLLDARPGSVICESGTGSGSLSHAIAIAVAPTGHLYTHDIEESRTKKVEQEFKDHGLADVTTAVVQNVCTDGFFVANACDGVFLDVPAPWEAIPHAAGAISRTRGGRLVSFSPCIEQVQRACGIMRQVGFVQMETVEIIHRTHKVVEVPRQSLAQFDASGDLTGVQGPRSATDRCRKRKFEEESLEAMTSSKPSRPSAIVYPFCQPTHTGYLTHATMLPRE
;
A
#
# COMPACT_ATOMS: atom_id res chain seq x y z
N MET A 1 -9.85 69.76 -30.06
CA MET A 1 -10.92 69.64 -31.05
C MET A 1 -11.09 68.15 -31.28
N CYS A 2 -11.99 67.52 -30.52
CA CYS A 2 -13.36 67.17 -30.94
C CYS A 2 -13.31 66.32 -32.21
N GLU A 3 -13.57 65.02 -32.08
CA GLU A 3 -14.88 64.41 -32.38
C GLU A 3 -14.77 63.73 -33.77
N ASP A 4 -15.41 62.64 -34.14
CA ASP A 4 -16.27 61.65 -33.51
C ASP A 4 -16.66 60.66 -34.67
N ILE A 5 -17.39 59.59 -34.34
CA ILE A 5 -18.38 58.91 -35.21
C ILE A 5 -17.99 57.62 -36.01
N ARG A 6 -18.40 56.49 -35.40
CA ARG A 6 -19.31 55.39 -35.84
C ARG A 6 -19.01 54.44 -37.05
N ARG A 7 -18.93 53.13 -36.69
CA ARG A 7 -19.66 51.89 -37.14
C ARG A 7 -20.44 51.89 -38.47
N PRO A 8 -20.55 50.75 -39.24
CA PRO A 8 -21.32 49.51 -38.87
C PRO A 8 -20.69 48.15 -39.36
N SER A 9 -20.72 47.02 -38.63
CA SER A 9 -21.72 45.93 -38.40
C SER A 9 -22.11 44.99 -39.58
N ALA A 10 -21.64 43.72 -39.46
CA ALA A 10 -22.27 42.38 -39.68
C ALA A 10 -22.99 41.99 -40.99
N LEU A 11 -22.70 40.77 -41.50
CA LEU A 11 -23.62 39.70 -41.96
C LEU A 11 -22.79 38.47 -42.44
N THR A 12 -22.81 37.31 -41.76
CA THR A 12 -23.62 36.08 -41.98
C THR A 12 -23.28 35.26 -43.24
N THR A 13 -22.82 34.01 -43.10
CA THR A 13 -23.54 32.76 -43.51
C THR A 13 -22.66 31.51 -43.36
N THR A 14 -23.32 30.44 -42.94
CA THR A 14 -22.90 29.06 -42.69
C THR A 14 -22.87 28.20 -43.95
N THR A 15 -21.93 27.25 -44.08
CA THR A 15 -22.16 25.95 -44.76
C THR A 15 -21.16 24.90 -44.24
N THR A 16 -21.65 23.66 -44.10
CA THR A 16 -21.08 22.48 -43.44
C THR A 16 -20.41 21.48 -44.40
N CYS A 17 -19.55 20.63 -43.81
CA CYS A 17 -19.15 19.25 -44.15
C CYS A 17 -18.12 18.95 -45.25
N GLY A 18 -17.15 18.07 -44.90
CA GLY A 18 -16.39 17.24 -45.84
C GLY A 18 -14.97 16.91 -45.38
N SER A 19 -14.76 15.67 -44.92
CA SER A 19 -13.49 15.02 -44.61
C SER A 19 -12.49 15.04 -45.78
N ASP A 20 -11.20 15.28 -45.49
CA ASP A 20 -10.05 14.50 -45.98
C ASP A 20 -8.71 15.19 -45.65
N GLY A 21 -7.70 14.35 -45.38
CA GLY A 21 -6.33 14.63 -44.92
C GLY A 21 -5.77 16.05 -45.06
N VAL A 22 -5.42 16.66 -43.91
CA VAL A 22 -4.65 17.90 -43.86
C VAL A 22 -3.19 17.62 -44.24
N SER A 23 -2.89 17.87 -45.51
CA SER A 23 -1.53 17.98 -46.05
C SER A 23 -0.82 19.23 -45.51
N LEU A 24 0.52 19.20 -45.54
CA LEU A 24 1.56 20.10 -45.03
C LEU A 24 1.48 21.63 -45.36
N ASN A 25 0.28 22.21 -45.54
CA ASN A 25 0.08 23.57 -46.05
C ASN A 25 -0.35 24.62 -45.00
N VAL A 26 -0.50 24.25 -43.72
CA VAL A 26 -1.05 25.18 -42.70
C VAL A 26 -0.02 26.15 -42.11
N LEU A 27 1.28 25.88 -42.25
CA LEU A 27 2.34 26.82 -41.80
C LEU A 27 2.68 27.92 -42.83
N ILE A 28 2.15 27.84 -44.06
CA ILE A 28 2.54 28.71 -45.18
C ILE A 28 1.30 29.28 -45.89
N ALA A 29 0.54 30.19 -45.27
CA ALA A 29 -0.44 30.99 -46.00
C ALA A 29 -0.87 32.29 -45.29
N ARG A 30 -0.03 33.32 -45.35
CA ARG A 30 -0.50 34.65 -45.76
C ARG A 30 0.50 35.19 -46.81
N ARG A 31 0.28 34.79 -48.08
CA ARG A 31 0.76 35.35 -49.38
C ARG A 31 2.09 36.13 -49.37
N ASN A 32 3.12 35.76 -50.14
CA ASN A 32 3.16 35.60 -51.59
C ASN A 32 4.22 34.58 -52.04
N ASP A 33 4.02 34.10 -53.27
CA ASP A 33 4.86 33.19 -54.05
C ASP A 33 6.34 33.60 -54.06
N ASP A 34 7.19 32.63 -53.69
CA ASP A 34 8.59 32.39 -54.10
C ASP A 34 9.41 31.78 -52.95
N GLY A 35 9.35 30.45 -52.83
CA GLY A 35 10.26 29.63 -52.01
C GLY A 35 9.90 29.50 -50.52
N CYS A 36 9.59 28.27 -50.08
CA CYS A 36 9.27 27.91 -48.70
C CYS A 36 10.18 28.59 -47.66
N GLN A 37 9.57 29.39 -46.76
CA GLN A 37 10.15 29.90 -45.52
C GLN A 37 9.08 29.93 -44.41
N VAL A 38 9.48 29.53 -43.20
CA VAL A 38 8.66 29.41 -41.96
C VAL A 38 8.34 30.78 -41.32
N PHE A 39 8.72 31.91 -41.94
CA PHE A 39 8.66 33.23 -41.31
C PHE A 39 7.76 34.22 -42.08
N PRO A 40 6.62 34.65 -41.52
CA PRO A 40 5.96 35.86 -42.00
C PRO A 40 6.89 37.07 -41.78
N CYS A 41 6.93 38.00 -42.75
CA CYS A 41 7.78 39.20 -42.79
C CYS A 41 7.64 40.19 -41.60
N ARG A 42 6.93 39.83 -40.51
CA ARG A 42 6.66 40.66 -39.33
C ARG A 42 7.43 40.28 -38.06
N PHE A 43 8.27 39.24 -38.07
CA PHE A 43 9.05 38.89 -36.88
C PHE A 43 10.20 39.89 -36.63
N VAL A 44 10.12 40.59 -35.51
CA VAL A 44 11.20 41.45 -35.02
C VAL A 44 12.14 40.62 -34.16
N PHE A 45 13.41 40.51 -34.57
CA PHE A 45 14.46 39.71 -33.91
C PHE A 45 15.16 40.45 -32.75
N ARG A 46 14.74 41.68 -32.47
CA ARG A 46 15.20 42.49 -31.32
C ARG A 46 14.06 42.66 -30.33
N LEU A 47 14.33 42.41 -29.06
CA LEU A 47 13.37 42.55 -27.97
C LEU A 47 12.87 44.01 -27.88
N GLN A 48 11.55 44.20 -27.88
CA GLN A 48 10.96 45.55 -27.79
C GLN A 48 11.12 46.13 -26.38
N GLN A 49 11.35 47.44 -26.28
CA GLN A 49 11.51 48.14 -25.00
C GLN A 49 10.16 48.43 -24.33
N THR A 50 9.10 48.63 -25.12
CA THR A 50 7.74 48.89 -24.61
C THR A 50 7.09 47.58 -24.14
N LEU A 51 6.59 47.54 -22.91
CA LEU A 51 6.05 46.34 -22.27
C LEU A 51 4.92 45.67 -23.07
N VAL A 52 3.92 46.44 -23.52
CA VAL A 52 2.75 45.92 -24.26
C VAL A 52 3.15 45.31 -25.62
N THR A 53 4.10 45.95 -26.32
CA THR A 53 4.59 45.47 -27.61
C THR A 53 5.50 44.26 -27.44
N ARG A 54 6.29 44.23 -26.36
CA ARG A 54 7.13 43.09 -25.98
C ARG A 54 6.30 41.87 -25.63
N GLU A 55 5.18 42.03 -24.93
CA GLU A 55 4.28 40.93 -24.60
C GLU A 55 3.68 40.30 -25.87
N LYS A 56 3.14 41.11 -26.79
CA LYS A 56 2.64 40.61 -28.09
C LYS A 56 3.72 39.94 -28.92
N GLN A 57 4.95 40.46 -28.87
CA GLN A 57 6.09 39.86 -29.52
C GLN A 57 6.40 38.47 -28.93
N LEU A 58 6.46 38.35 -27.60
CA LEU A 58 6.70 37.08 -26.91
C LEU A 58 5.57 36.07 -27.13
N GLU A 59 4.31 36.51 -27.18
CA GLU A 59 3.15 35.69 -27.53
C GLU A 59 3.28 35.10 -28.94
N THR A 60 3.69 35.91 -29.92
CA THR A 60 3.88 35.46 -31.31
C THR A 60 5.06 34.47 -31.43
N TRP A 61 6.12 34.67 -30.64
CA TRP A 61 7.24 33.73 -30.58
C TRP A 61 6.82 32.42 -29.86
N ALA A 62 6.05 32.50 -28.79
CA ALA A 62 5.55 31.34 -28.07
C ALA A 62 4.65 30.47 -28.96
N SER A 63 3.75 31.07 -29.75
CA SER A 63 2.93 30.33 -30.71
C SER A 63 3.77 29.65 -31.79
N LEU A 64 4.78 30.34 -32.33
CA LEU A 64 5.69 29.77 -33.33
C LEU A 64 6.46 28.56 -32.79
N VAL A 65 6.94 28.64 -31.54
CA VAL A 65 7.65 27.53 -30.87
C VAL A 65 6.74 26.32 -30.69
N ILE A 66 5.49 26.54 -30.26
CA ILE A 66 4.49 25.47 -30.12
C ILE A 66 4.16 24.84 -31.48
N ASP A 67 3.87 25.65 -32.50
CA ASP A 67 3.50 25.15 -33.84
C ASP A 67 4.64 24.34 -34.48
N TYR A 68 5.87 24.81 -34.34
CA TYR A 68 7.06 24.12 -34.85
C TYR A 68 7.29 22.78 -34.13
N THR A 69 7.18 22.77 -32.80
CA THR A 69 7.39 21.53 -32.03
C THR A 69 6.28 20.52 -32.24
N GLN A 70 5.05 20.98 -32.46
CA GLN A 70 3.93 20.12 -32.85
C GLN A 70 4.16 19.49 -34.22
N HIS A 71 4.58 20.28 -35.21
CA HIS A 71 4.84 19.79 -36.58
C HIS A 71 5.93 18.72 -36.61
N ASN A 72 7.02 18.94 -35.86
CA ASN A 72 8.16 18.02 -35.81
C ASN A 72 8.03 16.92 -34.76
N LYS A 73 6.90 16.84 -34.04
CA LYS A 73 6.63 15.90 -32.95
C LYS A 73 7.73 15.87 -31.87
N ILE A 74 8.21 17.05 -31.47
CA ILE A 74 9.25 17.22 -30.46
C ILE A 74 8.61 17.51 -29.11
N TYR A 75 8.94 16.70 -28.10
CA TYR A 75 8.42 16.81 -26.73
C TYR A 75 9.47 17.25 -25.69
N THR A 76 10.75 17.17 -26.06
CA THR A 76 11.89 17.57 -25.22
C THR A 76 12.80 18.49 -26.01
N LEU A 77 13.17 19.63 -25.43
CA LEU A 77 14.01 20.64 -26.04
C LEU A 77 15.25 20.92 -25.17
N ASP A 78 16.41 21.00 -25.83
CA ASP A 78 17.62 21.58 -25.27
C ASP A 78 17.78 23.02 -25.78
N VAL A 79 17.95 23.98 -24.87
CA VAL A 79 18.03 25.41 -25.21
C VAL A 79 19.23 25.72 -26.12
N ALA A 80 20.34 24.99 -25.99
CA ALA A 80 21.55 25.21 -26.79
C ALA A 80 21.40 24.66 -28.22
N GLU A 81 20.74 23.53 -28.38
CA GLU A 81 20.47 22.93 -29.70
C GLU A 81 19.45 23.75 -30.49
N VAL A 82 18.39 24.19 -29.82
CA VAL A 82 17.29 24.93 -30.45
C VAL A 82 17.71 26.35 -30.84
N ALA A 83 18.66 26.96 -30.12
CA ALA A 83 19.22 28.27 -30.46
C ALA A 83 19.92 28.29 -31.84
N ASN A 84 20.42 27.15 -32.30
CA ASN A 84 21.07 26.99 -33.62
C ASN A 84 20.14 26.38 -34.67
N SER A 85 18.92 26.02 -34.29
CA SER A 85 17.93 25.40 -35.17
C SER A 85 17.19 26.46 -36.01
N GLU A 86 16.47 26.00 -37.03
CA GLU A 86 15.67 26.83 -37.95
C GLU A 86 14.56 27.62 -37.23
N LEU A 87 14.27 27.28 -35.97
CA LEU A 87 13.31 27.97 -35.12
C LEU A 87 13.73 29.40 -34.74
N PHE A 88 15.01 29.61 -34.38
CA PHE A 88 15.52 30.91 -33.92
C PHE A 88 16.60 31.51 -34.84
N TYR A 89 17.09 30.75 -35.83
CA TYR A 89 18.05 31.21 -36.81
C TYR A 89 17.55 31.02 -38.24
N ASN A 90 17.35 32.14 -38.95
CA ASN A 90 17.03 32.12 -40.36
C ASN A 90 18.31 32.35 -41.19
N GLN A 91 18.82 31.28 -41.81
CA GLN A 91 20.04 31.30 -42.62
C GLN A 91 19.92 32.19 -43.87
N LYS A 92 18.74 32.27 -44.49
CA LYS A 92 18.50 33.07 -45.72
C LYS A 92 18.48 34.57 -45.44
N LEU A 93 17.97 34.97 -44.27
CA LEU A 93 17.91 36.38 -43.85
C LEU A 93 19.10 36.81 -42.97
N ASN A 94 20.01 35.88 -42.63
CA ASN A 94 21.10 36.03 -41.67
C ASN A 94 20.68 36.76 -40.39
N ARG A 95 19.50 36.40 -39.86
CA ARG A 95 18.93 36.99 -38.63
C ARG A 95 18.74 35.90 -37.59
N ARG A 96 19.23 36.18 -36.38
CA ARG A 96 19.05 35.34 -35.19
C ARG A 96 18.42 36.13 -34.06
N LEU A 97 17.60 35.48 -33.24
CA LEU A 97 17.17 36.04 -31.97
C LEU A 97 18.37 36.06 -31.01
N SER A 98 18.53 37.14 -30.22
CA SER A 98 19.63 37.20 -29.23
C SER A 98 19.41 36.14 -28.14
N PRO A 99 20.47 35.64 -27.47
CA PRO A 99 20.32 34.65 -26.41
C PRO A 99 19.47 35.15 -25.24
N GLU A 100 19.47 36.46 -24.96
CA GLU A 100 18.56 37.07 -23.99
C GLU A 100 17.10 37.03 -24.45
N GLY A 101 16.85 37.19 -25.76
CA GLY A 101 15.53 37.08 -26.35
C GLY A 101 14.99 35.65 -26.30
N ILE A 102 15.83 34.64 -26.58
CA ILE A 102 15.46 33.23 -26.48
C ILE A 102 15.08 32.89 -25.04
N ARG A 103 15.91 33.29 -24.05
CA ARG A 103 15.58 33.10 -22.62
C ARG A 103 14.25 33.76 -22.25
N ALA A 104 13.99 34.98 -22.71
CA ALA A 104 12.71 35.66 -22.45
C ALA A 104 11.50 34.94 -23.04
N VAL A 105 11.65 34.24 -24.18
CA VAL A 105 10.58 33.41 -24.77
C VAL A 105 10.34 32.17 -23.92
N PHE A 106 11.39 31.47 -23.47
CA PHE A 106 11.25 30.31 -22.59
C PHE A 106 10.71 30.68 -21.20
N GLU A 107 11.10 31.81 -20.63
CA GLU A 107 10.50 32.35 -19.40
C GLU A 107 9.01 32.67 -19.57
N TYR A 108 8.61 33.21 -20.72
CA TYR A 108 7.20 33.46 -21.03
C TYR A 108 6.41 32.16 -21.17
N LEU A 109 7.00 31.13 -21.80
CA LEU A 109 6.40 29.80 -21.92
C LEU A 109 6.28 29.08 -20.56
N GLU A 110 7.26 29.25 -19.67
CA GLU A 110 7.22 28.79 -18.28
C GLU A 110 6.10 29.48 -17.50
N GLN A 111 5.98 30.82 -17.62
CA GLN A 111 4.90 31.58 -16.97
C GLN A 111 3.51 31.13 -17.45
N LYS A 112 3.37 30.75 -18.72
CA LYS A 112 2.14 30.24 -19.31
C LYS A 112 1.97 28.72 -19.13
N LYS A 113 2.86 28.04 -18.37
CA LYS A 113 2.85 26.59 -18.10
C LYS A 113 2.85 25.69 -19.34
N HIS A 114 3.46 26.14 -20.43
CA HIS A 114 3.70 25.30 -21.62
C HIS A 114 5.01 24.54 -21.55
N ILE A 115 5.87 24.85 -20.58
CA ILE A 115 7.17 24.23 -20.42
C ILE A 115 7.41 23.85 -18.96
N GLU A 116 8.06 22.70 -18.77
CA GLU A 116 8.58 22.26 -17.48
C GLU A 116 10.08 21.97 -17.60
N TRP A 117 10.89 22.62 -16.76
CA TRP A 117 12.34 22.42 -16.74
C TRP A 117 12.68 21.08 -16.09
N LEU A 118 13.55 20.31 -16.74
CA LEU A 118 14.06 19.04 -16.22
C LEU A 118 15.25 19.22 -15.28
N ASP A 119 15.99 20.31 -15.46
CA ASP A 119 17.23 20.59 -14.72
C ASP A 119 17.14 21.91 -13.96
N ILE A 120 17.80 21.97 -12.78
CA ILE A 120 17.98 23.20 -11.99
C ILE A 120 18.71 24.28 -12.82
N GLY A 121 19.56 23.86 -13.76
CA GLY A 121 20.32 24.73 -14.67
C GLY A 121 19.52 25.32 -15.84
N LYS A 122 18.21 25.02 -15.98
CA LYS A 122 17.34 25.48 -17.08
C LYS A 122 17.94 25.27 -18.49
N THR A 123 18.54 24.09 -18.69
CA THR A 123 19.20 23.67 -19.93
C THR A 123 18.29 22.82 -20.80
N ARG A 124 17.54 21.90 -20.18
CA ARG A 124 16.62 20.99 -20.86
C ARG A 124 15.21 21.16 -20.31
N CYS A 125 14.23 21.09 -21.20
CA CYS A 125 12.83 21.27 -20.82
C CYS A 125 11.89 20.38 -21.64
N HIS A 126 10.78 19.98 -21.02
CA HIS A 126 9.64 19.39 -21.71
C HIS A 126 8.74 20.49 -22.24
N ILE A 127 8.31 20.35 -23.49
CA ILE A 127 7.37 21.26 -24.12
C ILE A 127 6.01 20.60 -24.30
N TYR A 128 4.96 21.34 -23.94
CA TYR A 128 3.58 20.91 -24.03
C TYR A 128 2.84 21.71 -25.12
N TRP A 129 2.45 21.04 -26.20
CA TRP A 129 1.69 21.67 -27.30
C TRP A 129 0.33 22.18 -26.84
N ARG A 130 -0.27 21.49 -25.87
CA ARG A 130 -1.39 21.93 -25.04
C ARG A 130 -1.07 21.63 -23.60
N ARG A 131 -1.63 22.38 -22.67
CA ARG A 131 -1.32 22.20 -21.26
C ARG A 131 -1.77 20.82 -20.78
N PRO A 132 -1.06 20.18 -19.83
CA PRO A 132 -1.50 18.91 -19.25
C PRO A 132 -2.94 18.97 -18.73
N ASP A 133 -3.36 20.10 -18.17
CA ASP A 133 -4.73 20.33 -17.68
C ASP A 133 -5.78 20.39 -18.81
N GLU A 134 -5.40 20.84 -20.01
CA GLU A 134 -6.28 20.86 -21.18
C GLU A 134 -6.39 19.47 -21.81
N TRP A 135 -5.27 18.74 -21.87
CA TRP A 135 -5.28 17.33 -22.26
C TRP A 135 -6.14 16.49 -21.31
N ALA A 136 -6.01 16.72 -20.00
CA ALA A 136 -6.83 16.11 -18.96
C ALA A 136 -8.33 16.32 -19.23
N ALA A 137 -8.74 17.55 -19.53
CA ALA A 137 -10.14 17.87 -19.81
C ALA A 137 -10.68 17.15 -21.05
N LEU A 138 -9.88 17.03 -22.11
CA LEU A 138 -10.25 16.30 -23.34
C LEU A 138 -10.38 14.80 -23.08
N ILE A 139 -9.40 14.20 -22.40
CA ILE A 139 -9.41 12.78 -22.04
C ILE A 139 -10.64 12.47 -21.17
N TYR A 140 -10.96 13.33 -20.19
CA TYR A 140 -12.15 13.15 -19.37
C TYR A 140 -13.45 13.26 -20.18
N THR A 141 -13.54 14.23 -21.10
CA THR A 141 -14.74 14.43 -21.95
C THR A 141 -14.95 13.23 -22.87
N TRP A 142 -13.88 12.67 -23.42
CA TRP A 142 -13.91 11.42 -24.17
C TRP A 142 -14.38 10.25 -23.31
N ALA A 143 -13.84 10.09 -22.09
CA ALA A 143 -14.23 9.01 -21.19
C ALA A 143 -15.72 9.08 -20.81
N VAL A 144 -16.25 10.29 -20.59
CA VAL A 144 -17.68 10.51 -20.35
C VAL A 144 -18.52 10.13 -21.58
N SER A 145 -18.10 10.57 -22.78
CA SER A 145 -18.86 10.35 -24.02
C SER A 145 -18.92 8.88 -24.43
N ASN A 146 -17.89 8.10 -24.09
CA ASN A 146 -17.80 6.67 -24.37
C ASN A 146 -18.31 5.79 -23.23
N GLY A 147 -18.82 6.37 -22.13
CA GLY A 147 -19.36 5.62 -21.00
C GLY A 147 -18.29 4.83 -20.21
N LEU A 148 -17.02 5.24 -20.29
CA LEU A 148 -15.89 4.58 -19.64
C LEU A 148 -15.70 4.99 -18.17
N LEU A 149 -16.69 5.68 -17.60
CA LEU A 149 -16.71 6.04 -16.19
C LEU A 149 -16.80 4.77 -15.33
N ASN A 150 -15.98 4.67 -14.29
CA ASN A 150 -15.81 3.50 -13.43
C ASN A 150 -15.33 2.21 -14.13
N THR A 151 -14.89 2.28 -15.38
CA THR A 151 -14.26 1.16 -16.09
C THR A 151 -12.75 1.39 -16.11
N PRO A 152 -11.92 0.43 -15.67
CA PRO A 152 -10.46 0.59 -15.73
C PRO A 152 -9.99 0.53 -17.19
N CYS A 153 -9.33 1.59 -17.65
CA CYS A 153 -8.75 1.68 -18.98
C CYS A 153 -7.22 1.67 -18.91
N THR A 154 -6.54 1.01 -19.84
CA THR A 154 -5.07 1.03 -19.89
C THR A 154 -4.56 2.32 -20.54
N LEU A 155 -3.32 2.72 -20.23
CA LEU A 155 -2.68 3.84 -20.97
C LEU A 155 -2.62 3.60 -22.48
N TYR A 156 -2.51 2.34 -22.91
CA TYR A 156 -2.50 1.98 -24.32
C TYR A 156 -3.86 2.22 -24.97
N GLU A 157 -4.96 1.83 -24.32
CA GLU A 157 -6.32 2.12 -24.81
C GLU A 157 -6.57 3.64 -24.95
N ILE A 158 -6.05 4.44 -24.03
CA ILE A 158 -6.21 5.90 -24.08
C ILE A 158 -5.37 6.51 -25.22
N ALA A 159 -4.11 6.10 -25.39
CA ALA A 159 -3.22 6.71 -26.38
C ALA A 159 -3.33 6.11 -27.79
N HIS A 160 -3.66 4.82 -27.89
CA HIS A 160 -3.58 4.02 -29.12
C HIS A 160 -4.78 3.08 -29.29
N GLY A 161 -5.90 3.34 -28.58
CA GLY A 161 -7.12 2.55 -28.73
C GLY A 161 -7.85 2.82 -30.03
N ASP A 162 -8.62 1.84 -30.50
CA ASP A 162 -9.44 1.99 -31.69
C ASP A 162 -10.50 3.09 -31.51
N ASP A 163 -11.03 3.24 -30.29
CA ASP A 163 -12.01 4.28 -29.90
C ASP A 163 -11.41 5.68 -29.76
N THR A 164 -10.07 5.81 -29.75
CA THR A 164 -9.37 7.10 -29.65
C THR A 164 -8.76 7.54 -30.97
N ALA A 165 -8.88 6.75 -32.05
CA ALA A 165 -8.25 7.04 -33.34
C ALA A 165 -8.65 8.39 -33.98
N GLN A 166 -9.83 8.93 -33.64
CA GLN A 166 -10.32 10.23 -34.12
C GLN A 166 -10.07 11.38 -33.13
N GLU A 167 -9.52 11.09 -31.97
CA GLU A 167 -9.30 12.06 -30.91
C GLU A 167 -7.97 12.80 -31.06
N SER A 168 -7.96 14.06 -30.62
CA SER A 168 -6.76 14.92 -30.72
C SER A 168 -5.57 14.46 -29.86
N PHE A 169 -5.79 13.55 -28.91
CA PHE A 169 -4.76 12.98 -28.03
C PHE A 169 -4.30 11.58 -28.47
N TYR A 170 -4.73 11.10 -29.64
CA TYR A 170 -4.21 9.86 -30.22
C TYR A 170 -2.71 9.97 -30.53
N GLY A 171 -1.93 8.97 -30.09
CA GLY A 171 -0.48 8.94 -30.24
C GLY A 171 0.28 9.91 -29.33
N LEU A 172 -0.34 10.36 -28.23
CA LEU A 172 0.31 11.20 -27.22
C LEU A 172 1.45 10.44 -26.54
N GLU A 173 2.59 11.10 -26.32
CA GLU A 173 3.73 10.50 -25.61
C GLU A 173 3.35 10.14 -24.17
N LYS A 174 3.86 8.98 -23.70
CA LYS A 174 3.55 8.40 -22.38
C LYS A 174 3.74 9.39 -21.23
N GLU A 175 4.79 10.20 -21.24
CA GLU A 175 5.09 11.13 -20.15
C GLU A 175 4.10 12.29 -20.09
N VAL A 176 3.70 12.82 -21.25
CA VAL A 176 2.69 13.89 -21.35
C VAL A 176 1.32 13.37 -20.93
N LEU A 177 0.98 12.15 -21.35
CA LEU A 177 -0.26 11.48 -20.95
C LEU A 177 -0.32 11.25 -19.44
N LEU A 178 0.75 10.75 -18.83
CA LEU A 178 0.82 10.54 -17.39
C LEU A 178 0.65 11.85 -16.61
N LYS A 179 1.25 12.94 -17.08
CA LYS A 179 1.08 14.27 -16.46
C LYS A 179 -0.36 14.78 -16.57
N ALA A 180 -1.01 14.61 -17.73
CA ALA A 180 -2.42 14.95 -17.89
C ALA A 180 -3.32 14.13 -16.95
N LEU A 181 -3.06 12.83 -16.82
CA LEU A 181 -3.81 11.96 -15.91
C LEU A 181 -3.58 12.30 -14.43
N ARG A 182 -2.36 12.70 -14.04
CA ARG A 182 -2.09 13.24 -12.70
C ARG A 182 -2.85 14.54 -12.40
N SER A 183 -3.06 15.40 -13.40
CA SER A 183 -3.94 16.57 -13.26
C SER A 183 -5.38 16.15 -12.96
N LEU A 184 -5.90 15.08 -13.60
CA LEU A 184 -7.23 14.53 -13.29
C LEU A 184 -7.30 13.89 -11.89
N GLU A 185 -6.22 13.24 -11.46
CA GLU A 185 -6.09 12.68 -10.12
C GLU A 185 -6.13 13.76 -9.03
N LEU A 186 -5.41 14.86 -9.24
CA LEU A 186 -5.43 16.01 -8.34
C LEU A 186 -6.82 16.67 -8.29
N GLN A 187 -7.57 16.61 -9.39
CA GLN A 187 -8.97 17.04 -9.46
C GLN A 187 -9.98 16.02 -8.89
N ARG A 188 -9.52 14.83 -8.46
CA ARG A 188 -10.36 13.69 -8.00
C ARG A 188 -11.38 13.24 -9.05
N ARG A 189 -10.95 13.22 -10.31
CA ARG A 189 -11.77 12.80 -11.47
C ARG A 189 -11.26 11.51 -12.10
N ALA A 190 -10.04 11.08 -11.77
CA ALA A 190 -9.49 9.80 -12.17
C ALA A 190 -8.52 9.28 -11.11
N GLN A 191 -8.33 7.97 -11.04
CA GLN A 191 -7.33 7.33 -10.18
C GLN A 191 -6.33 6.55 -11.05
N LEU A 192 -5.04 6.76 -10.82
CA LEU A 192 -3.95 6.02 -11.47
C LEU A 192 -3.61 4.78 -10.63
N MET A 193 -3.87 3.60 -11.17
CA MET A 193 -3.53 2.32 -10.55
C MET A 193 -2.25 1.78 -11.19
N ASN A 194 -1.14 1.91 -10.48
CA ASN A 194 0.13 1.33 -10.91
C ASN A 194 0.15 -0.16 -10.58
N ILE A 195 -0.29 -1.00 -11.52
CA ILE A 195 -0.01 -2.43 -11.49
C ILE A 195 1.26 -2.67 -12.31
N GLY A 196 2.40 -2.52 -11.65
CA GLY A 196 3.70 -2.88 -12.21
C GLY A 196 4.55 -1.70 -12.65
N THR A 197 5.36 -1.21 -11.71
CA THR A 197 6.73 -0.80 -11.98
C THR A 197 7.60 -1.29 -10.83
N GLU A 198 8.63 -2.02 -11.22
CA GLU A 198 9.71 -2.61 -10.43
C GLU A 198 10.19 -1.70 -9.28
N SER A 199 9.85 -2.09 -8.06
CA SER A 199 10.86 -2.17 -7.01
C SER A 199 11.23 -3.65 -6.91
N GLU A 200 12.40 -4.01 -7.42
CA GLU A 200 13.04 -5.27 -7.03
C GLU A 200 13.07 -5.31 -5.48
N ASP A 201 12.69 -6.45 -4.91
CA ASP A 201 12.74 -6.78 -3.48
C ASP A 201 11.78 -6.06 -2.50
N ALA A 202 10.46 -6.04 -2.76
CA ALA A 202 9.45 -5.64 -1.76
C ALA A 202 8.51 -6.81 -1.33
N PRO A 203 8.73 -7.45 -0.16
CA PRO A 203 8.04 -8.69 0.27
C PRO A 203 6.65 -8.60 0.96
N SER A 204 6.11 -9.81 1.20
CA SER A 204 4.70 -10.22 1.42
C SER A 204 3.85 -9.63 2.58
N PHE A 205 4.43 -9.06 3.65
CA PHE A 205 3.62 -8.57 4.77
C PHE A 205 2.97 -7.20 4.50
N LEU A 206 3.64 -6.33 3.75
CA LEU A 206 3.14 -4.98 3.42
C LEU A 206 2.42 -4.93 2.06
N LYS A 207 2.82 -5.79 1.11
CA LYS A 207 2.25 -5.85 -0.23
C LYS A 207 1.05 -6.81 -0.31
N TYR A 208 0.03 -6.43 -1.08
CA TYR A 208 -1.09 -7.30 -1.43
C TYR A 208 -0.83 -7.86 -2.84
N SER A 209 -0.36 -9.11 -2.94
CA SER A 209 -0.26 -9.84 -4.21
C SER A 209 -1.48 -10.73 -4.42
N GLU A 210 -1.97 -10.81 -5.65
CA GLU A 210 -3.07 -11.72 -6.00
C GLU A 210 -2.62 -13.17 -6.04
N LEU A 211 -1.41 -13.42 -6.54
CA LEU A 211 -0.80 -14.75 -6.68
C LEU A 211 0.41 -14.89 -5.77
N ILE A 212 0.66 -16.11 -5.31
CA ILE A 212 1.85 -16.47 -4.55
C ILE A 212 3.03 -16.57 -5.52
N GLU A 213 4.05 -15.76 -5.29
CA GLU A 213 5.28 -15.74 -6.08
C GLU A 213 6.42 -16.47 -5.36
N GLU A 214 7.51 -16.72 -6.08
CA GLU A 214 8.72 -17.28 -5.47
C GLU A 214 9.41 -16.20 -4.63
N GLY A 215 9.74 -16.53 -3.37
CA GLY A 215 10.24 -15.57 -2.38
C GLY A 215 9.17 -15.09 -1.40
N ASP A 216 7.87 -15.30 -1.68
CA ASP A 216 6.80 -14.86 -0.78
C ASP A 216 6.78 -15.67 0.52
N THR A 217 6.50 -14.98 1.64
CA THR A 217 6.15 -15.66 2.89
C THR A 217 4.69 -16.07 2.83
N VAL A 218 4.42 -17.35 3.08
CA VAL A 218 3.08 -17.94 3.03
C VAL A 218 2.82 -18.66 4.34
N ILE A 219 1.62 -18.48 4.90
CA ILE A 219 1.18 -19.20 6.09
C ILE A 219 0.39 -20.44 5.67
N ILE A 220 0.94 -21.62 5.91
CA ILE A 220 0.26 -22.90 5.70
C ILE A 220 -0.54 -23.26 6.96
N TYR A 221 -1.84 -23.04 6.90
CA TYR A 221 -2.79 -23.42 7.92
C TYR A 221 -3.26 -24.86 7.69
N VAL A 222 -2.97 -25.73 8.66
CA VAL A 222 -3.31 -27.15 8.64
C VAL A 222 -4.49 -27.41 9.58
N THR A 223 -4.35 -26.99 10.83
CA THR A 223 -5.41 -27.01 11.84
C THR A 223 -5.26 -25.77 12.72
N PHE A 224 -6.22 -25.53 13.63
CA PHE A 224 -6.11 -24.44 14.59
C PHE A 224 -4.78 -24.47 15.36
N ASP A 225 -4.35 -25.65 15.81
CA ASP A 225 -3.11 -25.80 16.60
C ASP A 225 -1.85 -25.97 15.74
N SER A 226 -1.99 -26.12 14.42
CA SER A 226 -0.87 -26.41 13.52
C SER A 226 -0.87 -25.46 12.33
N THR A 227 -0.01 -24.45 12.42
CA THR A 227 0.20 -23.43 11.39
C THR A 227 1.71 -23.28 11.16
N HIS A 228 2.14 -23.25 9.91
CA HIS A 228 3.55 -23.17 9.53
C HIS A 228 3.78 -21.98 8.61
N ALA A 229 4.80 -21.16 8.89
CA ALA A 229 5.27 -20.16 7.94
C ALA A 229 6.33 -20.78 7.04
N ILE A 230 6.21 -20.55 5.73
CA ILE A 230 7.20 -20.97 4.74
C ILE A 230 7.57 -19.80 3.83
N ILE A 231 8.78 -19.84 3.29
CA ILE A 231 9.17 -19.02 2.14
C ILE A 231 8.97 -19.88 0.89
N ALA A 232 8.10 -19.44 -0.02
CA ALA A 232 7.79 -20.15 -1.24
C ALA A 232 9.03 -20.22 -2.15
N ARG A 233 9.57 -21.41 -2.39
CA ARG A 233 10.78 -21.64 -3.21
C ARG A 233 10.68 -22.96 -3.95
N ARG A 234 10.96 -22.98 -5.25
CA ARG A 234 10.86 -24.21 -6.05
C ARG A 234 11.87 -25.26 -5.56
N GLY A 235 11.49 -26.53 -5.60
CA GLY A 235 12.30 -27.65 -5.10
C GLY A 235 12.27 -27.85 -3.58
N MET A 236 11.69 -26.92 -2.81
CA MET A 236 11.48 -27.09 -1.37
C MET A 236 10.18 -27.84 -1.07
N THR A 237 10.19 -28.58 0.04
CA THR A 237 9.05 -29.37 0.51
C THR A 237 8.87 -29.15 2.00
N LEU A 238 7.66 -28.75 2.40
CA LEU A 238 7.24 -28.69 3.79
C LEU A 238 6.73 -30.08 4.22
N CYS A 239 7.38 -30.68 5.22
CA CYS A 239 6.92 -31.92 5.83
C CYS A 239 6.04 -31.61 7.04
N MET A 240 4.84 -32.19 7.09
CA MET A 240 3.88 -32.05 8.18
C MET A 240 3.28 -33.40 8.55
N LYS A 241 2.59 -33.47 9.69
CA LYS A 241 1.99 -34.71 10.22
C LYS A 241 1.06 -35.41 9.20
N TYR A 242 0.39 -34.64 8.35
CA TYR A 242 -0.57 -35.13 7.35
C TYR A 242 0.01 -35.18 5.92
N GLY A 243 1.34 -35.24 5.78
CA GLY A 243 2.01 -35.47 4.51
C GLY A 243 3.04 -34.41 4.15
N ALA A 244 3.46 -34.41 2.89
CA ALA A 244 4.45 -33.47 2.37
C ALA A 244 3.78 -32.51 1.38
N LEU A 245 4.08 -31.22 1.51
CA LEU A 245 3.63 -30.16 0.62
C LEU A 245 4.84 -29.61 -0.15
N ARG A 246 4.93 -29.91 -1.44
CA ARG A 246 5.93 -29.30 -2.32
C ARG A 246 5.53 -27.84 -2.59
N HIS A 247 6.49 -26.91 -2.45
CA HIS A 247 6.23 -25.48 -2.60
C HIS A 247 5.79 -25.12 -4.03
N GLU A 248 6.15 -25.94 -5.03
CA GLU A 248 5.70 -25.81 -6.41
C GLU A 248 4.17 -25.84 -6.57
N PHE A 249 3.45 -26.46 -5.63
CA PHE A 249 1.99 -26.49 -5.64
C PHE A 249 1.35 -25.27 -4.96
N VAL A 250 2.17 -24.48 -4.27
CA VAL A 250 1.78 -23.24 -3.60
C VAL A 250 2.02 -22.06 -4.55
N ILE A 251 3.16 -22.05 -5.24
CA ILE A 251 3.52 -20.99 -6.19
C ILE A 251 2.51 -20.92 -7.34
N GLY A 252 2.05 -19.71 -7.66
CA GLY A 252 1.05 -19.43 -8.69
C GLY A 252 -0.39 -19.68 -8.25
N LYS A 253 -0.63 -20.14 -7.00
CA LYS A 253 -1.98 -20.16 -6.43
C LYS A 253 -2.35 -18.75 -5.96
N PRO A 254 -3.62 -18.37 -6.07
CA PRO A 254 -4.04 -17.07 -5.61
C PRO A 254 -4.08 -17.01 -4.08
N PHE A 255 -3.73 -15.87 -3.50
CA PHE A 255 -4.14 -15.53 -2.15
C PHE A 255 -5.65 -15.21 -2.08
N VAL A 256 -6.31 -14.95 -3.22
CA VAL A 256 -7.73 -14.58 -3.34
C VAL A 256 -8.46 -15.43 -4.39
N VAL A 257 -9.38 -16.31 -3.98
CA VAL A 257 -10.14 -17.18 -4.91
C VAL A 257 -11.57 -16.71 -5.11
N ASP A 258 -11.94 -16.09 -6.22
CA ASP A 258 -13.36 -15.81 -6.52
C ASP A 258 -14.20 -17.11 -6.62
N GLN A 259 -15.43 -17.14 -6.11
CA GLN A 259 -16.29 -18.35 -6.13
C GLN A 259 -17.17 -18.14 -7.33
N GLY A 260 -16.72 -18.74 -8.41
CA GLY A 260 -17.48 -18.89 -9.62
C GLY A 260 -16.84 -19.90 -10.54
N CYS A 261 -16.26 -20.99 -10.02
CA CYS A 261 -15.90 -22.14 -10.85
C CYS A 261 -15.56 -23.37 -10.00
N GLU A 262 -16.58 -24.18 -9.68
CA GLU A 262 -16.34 -25.61 -9.71
C GLU A 262 -16.18 -26.00 -11.19
N SER A 263 -15.10 -26.73 -11.49
CA SER A 263 -14.73 -27.31 -12.78
C SER A 263 -14.47 -26.34 -13.94
N PHE A 264 -13.21 -26.10 -14.29
CA PHE A 264 -12.77 -26.08 -15.69
C PHE A 264 -11.25 -26.31 -15.76
N ASP A 265 -10.86 -27.37 -16.48
CA ASP A 265 -9.49 -27.56 -16.96
C ASP A 265 -9.08 -26.35 -17.78
N TYR A 266 -7.96 -25.72 -17.43
CA TYR A 266 -7.37 -24.65 -18.25
C TYR A 266 -6.01 -25.09 -18.76
N SER A 267 -5.95 -25.38 -20.07
CA SER A 267 -4.69 -25.46 -20.81
C SER A 267 -4.14 -24.04 -20.98
N PRO A 268 -2.83 -23.81 -20.79
CA PRO A 268 -2.26 -22.47 -20.82
C PRO A 268 -2.19 -21.98 -22.28
N ARG A 269 -3.03 -20.99 -22.62
CA ARG A 269 -2.78 -20.14 -23.80
C ARG A 269 -1.78 -19.06 -23.40
N GLN A 270 -0.69 -18.99 -24.15
CA GLN A 270 0.41 -18.05 -23.99
C GLN A 270 -0.10 -16.61 -23.98
N LEU A 271 -0.02 -15.94 -22.83
CA LEU A 271 -0.15 -14.48 -22.76
C LEU A 271 1.24 -13.88 -22.94
N ASN A 272 1.39 -13.07 -23.99
CA ASN A 272 2.66 -12.46 -24.34
C ASN A 272 3.14 -11.53 -23.21
N ARG A 273 4.38 -11.77 -22.79
CA ARG A 273 5.14 -10.95 -21.84
C ARG A 273 5.48 -9.58 -22.48
N LYS A 274 5.43 -8.51 -21.67
CA LYS A 274 6.01 -7.16 -21.85
C LYS A 274 5.07 -6.00 -22.23
N THR A 275 4.04 -5.72 -21.44
CA THR A 275 3.45 -4.37 -21.36
C THR A 275 3.12 -4.03 -19.91
N SER A 276 3.78 -3.00 -19.36
CA SER A 276 3.46 -2.43 -18.05
C SER A 276 2.02 -1.90 -18.06
N LEU A 277 1.13 -2.52 -17.28
CA LEU A 277 -0.30 -2.22 -17.27
C LEU A 277 -0.61 -1.16 -16.20
N ILE A 278 -0.50 0.11 -16.56
CA ILE A 278 -1.08 1.19 -15.76
C ILE A 278 -2.56 1.28 -16.15
N HIS A 279 -3.44 1.04 -15.18
CA HIS A 279 -4.89 1.21 -15.35
C HIS A 279 -5.34 2.56 -14.78
N VAL A 280 -6.28 3.20 -15.46
CA VAL A 280 -6.88 4.49 -15.13
C VAL A 280 -8.36 4.26 -14.91
N GLN A 281 -8.89 4.68 -13.77
CA GLN A 281 -10.33 4.64 -13.51
C GLN A 281 -10.88 6.06 -13.40
N PHE A 282 -11.82 6.46 -14.26
CA PHE A 282 -12.48 7.76 -14.20
C PHE A 282 -13.64 7.75 -13.18
N GLU A 283 -13.70 8.72 -12.28
CA GLU A 283 -14.68 8.80 -11.19
C GLU A 283 -15.84 9.77 -11.51
N VAL A 284 -17.03 9.45 -10.99
CA VAL A 284 -18.19 10.35 -10.92
C VAL A 284 -18.19 10.99 -9.54
N GLY A 285 -18.45 12.30 -9.45
CA GLY A 285 -18.45 13.09 -8.20
C GLY A 285 -19.56 12.76 -7.20
N ILE A 286 -19.82 11.48 -6.94
CA ILE A 286 -20.67 10.97 -5.88
C ILE A 286 -19.81 10.02 -5.08
N LEU A 287 -19.38 10.47 -3.89
CA LEU A 287 -18.93 9.69 -2.73
C LEU A 287 -18.88 8.16 -2.95
N THR A 288 -17.91 7.67 -3.72
CA THR A 288 -17.70 6.23 -3.94
C THR A 288 -16.84 5.66 -2.82
N ALA A 289 -17.31 5.80 -1.59
CA ALA A 289 -16.91 4.93 -0.48
C ALA A 289 -17.58 3.54 -0.58
N MET A 290 -18.18 3.20 -1.72
CA MET A 290 -19.09 2.07 -1.86
C MET A 290 -18.73 1.11 -3.01
N LEU A 291 -17.44 1.01 -3.37
CA LEU A 291 -16.94 -0.05 -4.26
C LEU A 291 -15.52 -0.54 -3.94
N MET A 292 -15.06 -0.39 -2.68
CA MET A 292 -13.94 -1.14 -2.09
C MET A 292 -14.47 -2.37 -1.31
N LEU A 293 -15.46 -3.06 -1.90
CA LEU A 293 -15.82 -4.42 -1.52
C LEU A 293 -15.38 -5.35 -2.64
N SER A 294 -14.14 -5.21 -3.12
CA SER A 294 -13.45 -6.37 -3.67
C SER A 294 -13.47 -7.41 -2.56
N ILE A 295 -14.15 -8.51 -2.83
CA ILE A 295 -14.30 -9.61 -1.90
C ILE A 295 -12.90 -10.23 -1.77
N TYR A 296 -12.06 -9.67 -0.90
CA TYR A 296 -10.74 -10.21 -0.57
C TYR A 296 -10.97 -11.53 0.12
N ARG A 297 -10.85 -12.61 -0.63
CA ARG A 297 -10.98 -13.96 -0.11
C ARG A 297 -9.63 -14.38 0.40
N TRP A 298 -9.59 -14.89 1.63
CA TRP A 298 -8.33 -15.15 2.30
C TRP A 298 -7.89 -16.59 2.04
N GLY A 299 -6.89 -16.72 1.18
CA GLY A 299 -6.12 -17.93 0.94
C GLY A 299 -6.67 -18.88 -0.12
N SER A 300 -5.92 -19.98 -0.31
CA SER A 300 -6.19 -21.06 -1.27
C SER A 300 -6.16 -22.43 -0.60
N ARG A 301 -7.08 -23.31 -0.97
CA ARG A 301 -7.03 -24.74 -0.57
C ARG A 301 -6.05 -25.48 -1.49
N ILE A 302 -5.05 -26.12 -0.89
CA ILE A 302 -4.01 -26.88 -1.60
C ILE A 302 -4.09 -28.34 -1.19
N SER A 303 -4.05 -29.24 -2.18
CA SER A 303 -4.00 -30.68 -1.92
C SER A 303 -2.61 -31.07 -1.40
N ALA A 304 -2.58 -31.83 -0.32
CA ALA A 304 -1.39 -32.45 0.23
C ALA A 304 -1.46 -33.98 0.04
N THR A 305 -0.37 -34.70 0.38
CA THR A 305 -0.31 -36.16 0.24
C THR A 305 -1.45 -36.88 0.97
N ALA A 306 -1.84 -36.42 2.16
CA ALA A 306 -2.95 -36.99 2.92
C ALA A 306 -3.94 -35.90 3.39
N GLY A 307 -4.61 -35.25 2.42
CA GLY A 307 -5.70 -34.31 2.68
C GLY A 307 -5.52 -32.98 1.97
N TYR A 308 -5.95 -31.89 2.63
CA TYR A 308 -5.79 -30.53 2.13
C TYR A 308 -5.28 -29.60 3.24
N VAL A 309 -4.64 -28.52 2.82
CA VAL A 309 -4.19 -27.41 3.68
C VAL A 309 -4.63 -26.10 3.07
N TYR A 310 -4.56 -25.03 3.85
CA TYR A 310 -4.88 -23.69 3.37
C TYR A 310 -3.61 -22.83 3.35
N ALA A 311 -3.28 -22.27 2.19
CA ALA A 311 -2.26 -21.24 2.08
C ALA A 311 -2.92 -19.89 2.32
N LEU A 312 -2.56 -19.25 3.44
CA LEU A 312 -3.08 -17.96 3.88
C LEU A 312 -2.00 -16.89 3.69
N ARG A 313 -2.46 -15.66 3.47
CA ARG A 313 -1.59 -14.49 3.45
C ARG A 313 -0.98 -14.26 4.83
N PRO A 314 0.30 -13.88 4.93
CA PRO A 314 0.91 -13.55 6.21
C PRO A 314 0.25 -12.33 6.85
N SER A 315 0.03 -12.43 8.16
CA SER A 315 -0.39 -11.35 9.04
C SER A 315 0.40 -11.46 10.34
N ALA A 316 0.50 -10.38 11.13
CA ALA A 316 1.21 -10.42 12.41
C ALA A 316 0.65 -11.50 13.34
N GLU A 317 -0.69 -11.62 13.41
CA GLU A 317 -1.37 -12.65 14.22
C GLU A 317 -1.00 -14.07 13.79
N LEU A 318 -1.07 -14.36 12.48
CA LEU A 318 -0.74 -15.67 11.96
C LEU A 318 0.75 -15.99 12.16
N TRP A 319 1.62 -14.99 11.98
CA TRP A 319 3.05 -15.10 12.24
C TRP A 319 3.33 -15.43 13.71
N THR A 320 2.70 -14.73 14.67
CA THR A 320 2.80 -15.01 16.11
C THR A 320 2.48 -16.47 16.44
N ARG A 321 1.55 -17.10 15.70
CA ARG A 321 1.19 -18.51 15.89
C ARG A 321 2.17 -19.49 15.26
N SER A 322 2.82 -19.11 14.16
CA SER A 322 3.67 -20.01 13.37
C SER A 322 5.18 -19.83 13.59
N LEU A 323 5.61 -18.74 14.24
CA LEU A 323 7.02 -18.42 14.40
C LEU A 323 7.74 -19.44 15.28
N SER A 324 9.04 -19.60 15.02
CA SER A 324 9.90 -20.43 15.86
C SER A 324 10.23 -19.70 17.17
N ARG A 325 9.68 -20.19 18.28
CA ARG A 325 9.87 -19.56 19.59
C ARG A 325 11.30 -19.76 20.08
N ARG A 326 12.00 -18.66 20.31
CA ARG A 326 13.34 -18.60 20.92
C ARG A 326 13.27 -18.15 22.38
N THR A 327 12.23 -17.38 22.70
CA THR A 327 11.93 -16.80 24.00
C THR A 327 10.45 -16.98 24.30
N GLN A 328 10.06 -16.56 25.51
CA GLN A 328 8.67 -16.17 25.72
C GLN A 328 8.35 -15.01 24.76
N ILE A 329 7.17 -15.06 24.13
CA ILE A 329 6.71 -14.07 23.14
C ILE A 329 5.45 -13.42 23.63
N LEU A 330 5.09 -12.23 23.18
CA LEU A 330 3.75 -11.68 23.41
C LEU A 330 2.77 -12.21 22.36
N TYR A 331 1.56 -12.56 22.80
CA TYR A 331 0.48 -12.99 21.91
C TYR A 331 -0.39 -11.81 21.45
N THR A 332 -1.23 -12.08 20.45
CA THR A 332 -2.08 -11.09 19.79
C THR A 332 -2.87 -10.19 20.73
N PRO A 333 -3.52 -10.66 21.82
CA PRO A 333 -4.26 -9.77 22.72
C PRO A 333 -3.38 -8.68 23.32
N ASP A 334 -2.22 -9.05 23.87
CA ASP A 334 -1.26 -8.10 24.46
C ASP A 334 -0.68 -7.19 23.38
N CYS A 335 -0.24 -7.74 22.25
CA CYS A 335 0.27 -6.96 21.12
C CYS A 335 -0.74 -5.91 20.65
N SER A 336 -2.02 -6.26 20.56
CA SER A 336 -3.08 -5.34 20.11
C SER A 336 -3.25 -4.16 21.07
N LEU A 337 -3.21 -4.41 22.38
CA LEU A 337 -3.30 -3.34 23.37
C LEU A 337 -2.02 -2.51 23.39
N ILE A 338 -0.84 -3.13 23.28
CA ILE A 338 0.44 -2.42 23.23
C ILE A 338 0.48 -1.44 22.06
N LEU A 339 0.08 -1.87 20.85
CA LEU A 339 0.01 -0.98 19.69
C LEU A 339 -0.92 0.22 19.93
N GLN A 340 -2.09 -0.04 20.55
CA GLN A 340 -3.03 1.01 20.90
C GLN A 340 -2.46 1.97 21.96
N LEU A 341 -1.78 1.46 22.99
CA LEU A 341 -1.22 2.26 24.09
C LEU A 341 0.02 3.06 23.67
N LEU A 342 0.76 2.58 22.67
CA LEU A 342 1.88 3.28 22.04
C LEU A 342 1.44 4.34 21.02
N ASP A 343 0.14 4.39 20.65
CA ASP A 343 -0.36 5.18 19.51
C ASP A 343 0.42 4.85 18.21
N ALA A 344 0.65 3.57 17.97
CA ALA A 344 1.36 3.09 16.79
C ALA A 344 0.51 3.33 15.52
N ARG A 345 1.04 4.14 14.60
CA ARG A 345 0.37 4.51 13.35
C ARG A 345 1.40 4.68 12.23
N PRO A 346 0.97 4.71 10.95
CA PRO A 346 1.88 4.96 9.84
C PRO A 346 2.70 6.24 10.05
N GLY A 347 4.02 6.14 9.92
CA GLY A 347 4.94 7.26 10.18
C GLY A 347 5.46 7.36 11.62
N SER A 348 4.93 6.61 12.59
CA SER A 348 5.46 6.61 13.95
C SER A 348 6.87 6.02 14.00
N VAL A 349 7.75 6.63 14.79
CA VAL A 349 9.04 6.04 15.14
C VAL A 349 8.91 5.36 16.49
N ILE A 350 9.13 4.04 16.56
CA ILE A 350 8.97 3.26 17.79
C ILE A 350 10.28 2.57 18.15
N CYS A 351 10.63 2.60 19.44
CA CYS A 351 11.72 1.82 19.99
C CYS A 351 11.17 0.65 20.79
N GLU A 352 11.71 -0.53 20.54
CA GLU A 352 11.43 -1.75 21.29
C GLU A 352 12.73 -2.21 21.96
N SER A 353 12.64 -2.71 23.19
CA SER A 353 13.73 -3.46 23.81
C SER A 353 13.20 -4.75 24.41
N GLY A 354 13.89 -5.84 24.07
CA GLY A 354 13.37 -7.20 24.20
C GLY A 354 12.91 -7.71 22.83
N THR A 355 13.78 -7.71 21.82
CA THR A 355 13.43 -8.20 20.46
C THR A 355 12.87 -9.63 20.51
N GLY A 356 13.46 -10.49 21.35
CA GLY A 356 12.93 -11.82 21.62
C GLY A 356 12.79 -12.68 20.35
N SER A 357 11.57 -13.17 20.09
CA SER A 357 11.27 -13.94 18.87
C SER A 357 10.60 -13.10 17.78
N GLY A 358 10.53 -11.77 17.92
CA GLY A 358 10.00 -10.87 16.91
C GLY A 358 8.48 -10.85 16.75
N SER A 359 7.71 -11.40 17.70
CA SER A 359 6.23 -11.42 17.63
C SER A 359 5.65 -10.00 17.59
N LEU A 360 5.99 -9.19 18.61
CA LEU A 360 5.54 -7.80 18.69
C LEU A 360 6.21 -6.94 17.60
N SER A 361 7.48 -7.18 17.31
CA SER A 361 8.23 -6.44 16.29
C SER A 361 7.56 -6.47 14.92
N HIS A 362 7.02 -7.62 14.48
CA HIS A 362 6.26 -7.70 13.22
C HIS A 362 4.97 -6.88 13.27
N ALA A 363 4.26 -6.92 14.41
CA ALA A 363 3.03 -6.16 14.59
C ALA A 363 3.29 -4.64 14.56
N ILE A 364 4.39 -4.18 15.21
CA ILE A 364 4.81 -2.77 15.17
C ILE A 364 5.25 -2.38 13.76
N ALA A 365 6.13 -3.16 13.12
CA ALA A 365 6.64 -2.87 11.78
C ALA A 365 5.52 -2.66 10.75
N ILE A 366 4.49 -3.51 10.80
CA ILE A 366 3.31 -3.39 9.93
C ILE A 366 2.48 -2.14 10.26
N ALA A 367 2.34 -1.79 11.54
CA ALA A 367 1.58 -0.63 11.97
C ALA A 367 2.24 0.71 11.62
N VAL A 368 3.58 0.77 11.62
CA VAL A 368 4.33 2.01 11.35
C VAL A 368 4.66 2.23 9.87
N ALA A 369 4.62 1.17 9.06
CA ALA A 369 4.80 1.26 7.62
C ALA A 369 3.77 2.18 6.95
N PRO A 370 4.08 2.81 5.79
CA PRO A 370 5.35 2.70 5.04
C PRO A 370 6.42 3.73 5.43
N THR A 371 6.07 4.78 6.18
CA THR A 371 6.96 5.93 6.44
C THR A 371 7.55 5.98 7.85
N GLY A 372 7.09 5.11 8.75
CA GLY A 372 7.60 5.02 10.11
C GLY A 372 8.75 4.03 10.23
N HIS A 373 9.28 3.88 11.43
CA HIS A 373 10.45 3.03 11.68
C HIS A 373 10.42 2.37 13.05
N LEU A 374 10.80 1.10 13.11
CA LEU A 374 10.99 0.34 14.35
C LEU A 374 12.49 0.15 14.63
N TYR A 375 12.96 0.63 15.77
CA TYR A 375 14.28 0.30 16.31
C TYR A 375 14.14 -0.71 17.43
N THR A 376 14.44 -1.98 17.15
CA THR A 376 14.35 -3.06 18.14
C THR A 376 15.73 -3.41 18.69
N HIS A 377 15.83 -3.54 20.02
CA HIS A 377 17.08 -3.78 20.73
C HIS A 377 17.06 -5.14 21.43
N ASP A 378 18.18 -5.86 21.41
CA ASP A 378 18.39 -7.05 22.25
C ASP A 378 19.88 -7.10 22.65
N ILE A 379 20.15 -7.70 23.81
CA ILE A 379 21.52 -7.86 24.30
C ILE A 379 22.24 -9.01 23.60
N GLU A 380 21.48 -9.97 23.06
CA GLU A 380 22.02 -11.18 22.46
C GLU A 380 22.21 -11.01 20.95
N GLU A 381 23.47 -10.99 20.51
CA GLU A 381 23.84 -10.80 19.10
C GLU A 381 23.26 -11.89 18.19
N SER A 382 23.31 -13.15 18.63
CA SER A 382 22.85 -14.29 17.82
C SER A 382 21.36 -14.24 17.52
N ARG A 383 20.56 -13.65 18.42
CA ARG A 383 19.12 -13.46 18.27
C ARG A 383 18.82 -12.27 17.38
N THR A 384 19.52 -11.17 17.60
CA THR A 384 19.37 -9.93 16.80
C THR A 384 19.62 -10.21 15.33
N LYS A 385 20.72 -10.90 14.99
CA LYS A 385 21.04 -11.29 13.60
C LYS A 385 19.98 -12.17 12.95
N LYS A 386 19.37 -13.09 13.71
CA LYS A 386 18.29 -13.96 13.20
C LYS A 386 17.04 -13.15 12.90
N VAL A 387 16.62 -12.27 13.80
CA VAL A 387 15.44 -11.43 13.61
C VAL A 387 15.66 -10.43 12.47
N GLU A 388 16.87 -9.89 12.34
CA GLU A 388 17.25 -9.04 11.21
C GLU A 388 17.12 -9.78 9.88
N GLN A 389 17.54 -11.04 9.82
CA GLN A 389 17.34 -11.88 8.63
C GLN A 389 15.86 -12.16 8.38
N GLU A 390 15.07 -12.44 9.42
CA GLU A 390 13.62 -12.62 9.29
C GLU A 390 12.94 -11.35 8.75
N PHE A 391 13.35 -10.15 9.18
CA PHE A 391 12.83 -8.89 8.63
C PHE A 391 13.18 -8.72 7.15
N LYS A 392 14.38 -9.13 6.73
CA LYS A 392 14.77 -9.12 5.31
C LYS A 392 13.92 -10.09 4.51
N ASP A 393 13.80 -11.33 4.98
CA ASP A 393 13.02 -12.38 4.32
C ASP A 393 11.52 -12.01 4.23
N HIS A 394 10.99 -11.28 5.21
CA HIS A 394 9.59 -10.88 5.28
C HIS A 394 9.28 -9.50 4.70
N GLY A 395 10.30 -8.74 4.30
CA GLY A 395 10.11 -7.44 3.68
C GLY A 395 9.81 -6.29 4.60
N LEU A 396 10.29 -6.40 5.82
CA LEU A 396 10.15 -5.38 6.85
C LEU A 396 11.46 -4.65 7.09
N ALA A 397 12.55 -5.00 6.38
CA ALA A 397 13.87 -4.42 6.58
C ALA A 397 13.89 -2.88 6.40
N ASP A 398 13.11 -2.34 5.46
CA ASP A 398 13.09 -0.88 5.21
C ASP A 398 12.50 -0.08 6.38
N VAL A 399 11.59 -0.70 7.15
CA VAL A 399 10.89 -0.07 8.28
C VAL A 399 11.39 -0.58 9.63
N THR A 400 12.46 -1.39 9.66
CA THR A 400 12.99 -1.99 10.89
C THR A 400 14.51 -1.87 10.98
N THR A 401 15.02 -1.80 12.19
CA THR A 401 16.45 -1.91 12.48
C THR A 401 16.64 -2.66 13.77
N ALA A 402 17.37 -3.78 13.70
CA ALA A 402 17.70 -4.61 14.84
C ALA A 402 19.09 -4.20 15.38
N VAL A 403 19.17 -3.85 16.67
CA VAL A 403 20.36 -3.28 17.30
C VAL A 403 20.81 -4.17 18.45
N VAL A 404 22.09 -4.54 18.47
CA VAL A 404 22.71 -5.27 19.57
C VAL A 404 23.18 -4.27 20.62
N GLN A 405 22.40 -4.06 21.68
CA GLN A 405 22.70 -3.05 22.70
C GLN A 405 21.94 -3.33 24.01
N ASN A 406 22.56 -2.98 25.13
CA ASN A 406 21.91 -3.05 26.44
C ASN A 406 21.24 -1.72 26.78
N VAL A 407 19.93 -1.64 26.62
CA VAL A 407 19.19 -0.39 26.87
C VAL A 407 19.19 0.06 28.33
N CYS A 408 19.48 -0.83 29.28
CA CYS A 408 19.55 -0.49 30.71
C CYS A 408 20.85 0.24 31.07
N THR A 409 21.91 0.11 30.27
CA THR A 409 23.22 0.75 30.52
C THR A 409 23.57 1.77 29.46
N ASP A 410 23.36 1.42 28.19
CA ASP A 410 23.84 2.18 27.03
C ASP A 410 22.72 3.05 26.44
N GLY A 411 21.47 2.80 26.82
CA GLY A 411 20.29 3.45 26.29
C GLY A 411 19.86 2.96 24.90
N PHE A 412 19.08 3.77 24.20
CA PHE A 412 18.53 3.44 22.88
C PHE A 412 19.41 4.02 21.76
N PHE A 413 19.37 3.37 20.59
CA PHE A 413 20.08 3.81 19.39
C PHE A 413 19.69 5.22 18.92
N VAL A 414 18.42 5.59 19.11
CA VAL A 414 17.91 6.92 18.76
C VAL A 414 17.72 7.77 20.01
N ALA A 415 18.04 9.07 19.88
CA ALA A 415 17.83 10.08 20.91
C ALA A 415 16.88 11.16 20.38
N ASN A 416 15.92 11.59 21.21
CA ASN A 416 15.02 12.71 20.91
C ASN A 416 14.22 12.59 19.58
N ALA A 417 13.90 11.37 19.14
CA ALA A 417 13.28 11.12 17.84
C ALA A 417 12.04 10.23 17.93
N CYS A 418 11.92 9.44 18.99
CA CYS A 418 10.92 8.38 19.11
C CYS A 418 9.55 8.92 19.56
N ASP A 419 8.48 8.36 19.01
CA ASP A 419 7.09 8.62 19.39
C ASP A 419 6.59 7.66 20.47
N GLY A 420 7.16 6.45 20.54
CA GLY A 420 6.74 5.42 21.50
C GLY A 420 7.85 4.42 21.86
N VAL A 421 7.98 4.08 23.14
CA VAL A 421 8.96 3.09 23.62
C VAL A 421 8.24 1.90 24.25
N PHE A 422 8.61 0.69 23.85
CA PHE A 422 8.18 -0.56 24.45
C PHE A 422 9.34 -1.25 25.19
N LEU A 423 9.07 -1.75 26.40
CA LEU A 423 10.02 -2.45 27.25
C LEU A 423 9.50 -3.83 27.66
N ASP A 424 10.17 -4.89 27.20
CA ASP A 424 10.08 -6.25 27.73
C ASP A 424 11.47 -6.72 28.18
N VAL A 425 11.89 -6.20 29.33
CA VAL A 425 13.21 -6.47 29.92
C VAL A 425 13.05 -6.82 31.40
N PRO A 426 13.99 -7.56 32.02
CA PRO A 426 13.87 -7.97 33.43
C PRO A 426 13.85 -6.80 34.42
N ALA A 427 14.55 -5.70 34.11
CA ALA A 427 14.71 -4.52 34.95
C ALA A 427 14.29 -3.25 34.19
N PRO A 428 12.99 -3.06 33.90
CA PRO A 428 12.54 -1.93 33.08
C PRO A 428 12.84 -0.57 33.74
N TRP A 429 12.89 -0.51 35.07
CA TRP A 429 13.22 0.71 35.82
C TRP A 429 14.61 1.30 35.50
N GLU A 430 15.56 0.47 35.03
CA GLU A 430 16.88 0.96 34.57
C GLU A 430 16.81 1.54 33.16
N ALA A 431 15.93 1.02 32.30
CA ALA A 431 15.74 1.50 30.93
C ALA A 431 14.84 2.74 30.83
N ILE A 432 13.94 2.97 31.79
CA ILE A 432 12.97 4.09 31.77
C ILE A 432 13.63 5.48 31.62
N PRO A 433 14.72 5.82 32.32
CA PRO A 433 15.44 7.08 32.11
C PRO A 433 15.98 7.22 30.67
N HIS A 434 16.50 6.14 30.10
CA HIS A 434 16.97 6.13 28.72
C HIS A 434 15.83 6.23 27.71
N ALA A 435 14.68 5.61 27.99
CA ALA A 435 13.47 5.74 27.18
C ALA A 435 12.99 7.19 27.11
N ALA A 436 13.02 7.92 28.23
CA ALA A 436 12.71 9.35 28.25
C ALA A 436 13.69 10.19 27.41
N GLY A 437 14.95 9.78 27.31
CA GLY A 437 15.94 10.42 26.42
C GLY A 437 15.73 10.10 24.93
N ALA A 438 15.17 8.93 24.62
CA ALA A 438 14.85 8.51 23.25
C ALA A 438 13.60 9.20 22.69
N ILE A 439 12.61 9.45 23.55
CA ILE A 439 11.35 10.11 23.19
C ILE A 439 11.60 11.55 22.72
N SER A 440 10.85 11.96 21.69
CA SER A 440 10.90 13.31 21.14
C SER A 440 10.46 14.35 22.17
N ARG A 441 11.30 15.35 22.41
CA ARG A 441 11.04 16.50 23.29
C ARG A 441 9.99 17.43 22.70
N THR A 442 9.93 17.60 21.38
CA THR A 442 8.97 18.50 20.73
C THR A 442 7.57 17.91 20.66
N ARG A 443 7.47 16.59 20.43
CA ARG A 443 6.19 15.88 20.27
C ARG A 443 5.71 15.19 21.54
N GLY A 444 6.61 14.92 22.49
CA GLY A 444 6.36 13.97 23.56
C GLY A 444 6.34 12.54 23.02
N GLY A 445 5.78 11.62 23.82
CA GLY A 445 5.63 10.24 23.38
C GLY A 445 5.03 9.32 24.43
N ARG A 446 4.88 8.05 24.06
CA ARG A 446 4.29 7.00 24.89
C ARG A 446 5.35 6.03 25.39
N LEU A 447 5.16 5.49 26.58
CA LEU A 447 5.98 4.40 27.12
C LEU A 447 5.05 3.27 27.54
N VAL A 448 5.37 2.04 27.15
CA VAL A 448 4.68 0.83 27.59
C VAL A 448 5.71 -0.16 28.09
N SER A 449 5.52 -0.67 29.30
CA SER A 449 6.37 -1.67 29.92
C SER A 449 5.56 -2.92 30.23
N PHE A 450 6.06 -4.08 29.79
CA PHE A 450 5.54 -5.38 30.18
C PHE A 450 6.32 -5.90 31.40
N SER A 451 5.63 -6.49 32.37
CA SER A 451 6.27 -7.12 33.53
C SER A 451 5.42 -8.26 34.09
N PRO A 452 5.98 -9.47 34.29
CA PRO A 452 5.23 -10.59 34.87
C PRO A 452 4.93 -10.41 36.37
N CYS A 453 5.81 -9.75 37.11
CA CYS A 453 5.68 -9.62 38.56
C CYS A 453 5.23 -8.21 38.96
N ILE A 454 4.34 -8.12 39.96
CA ILE A 454 3.79 -6.83 40.41
C ILE A 454 4.85 -5.95 41.10
N GLU A 455 5.89 -6.54 41.68
CA GLU A 455 7.02 -5.83 42.28
C GLU A 455 7.84 -5.09 41.21
N GLN A 456 7.93 -5.65 40.00
CA GLN A 456 8.59 -4.98 38.88
C GLN A 456 7.77 -3.76 38.44
N VAL A 457 6.44 -3.91 38.38
CA VAL A 457 5.51 -2.80 38.10
C VAL A 457 5.67 -1.68 39.13
N GLN A 458 5.73 -2.01 40.42
CA GLN A 458 5.89 -1.03 41.50
C GLN A 458 7.18 -0.21 41.34
N ARG A 459 8.30 -0.87 41.03
CA ARG A 459 9.59 -0.20 40.80
C ARG A 459 9.58 0.65 39.53
N ALA A 460 9.08 0.11 38.42
CA ALA A 460 8.94 0.83 37.16
C ALA A 460 8.10 2.09 37.33
N CYS A 461 6.95 1.98 38.01
CA CYS A 461 6.10 3.12 38.33
C CYS A 461 6.83 4.17 39.19
N GLY A 462 7.62 3.73 40.17
CA GLY A 462 8.44 4.63 40.99
C GLY A 462 9.36 5.50 40.13
N ILE A 463 10.09 4.89 39.21
CA ILE A 463 11.03 5.60 38.32
C ILE A 463 10.29 6.44 37.26
N MET A 464 9.20 5.94 36.67
CA MET A 464 8.39 6.72 35.72
C MET A 464 7.95 8.06 36.31
N ARG A 465 7.49 8.08 37.56
CA ARG A 465 7.13 9.33 38.26
C ARG A 465 8.33 10.26 38.47
N GLN A 466 9.48 9.70 38.88
CA GLN A 466 10.70 10.49 39.11
C GLN A 466 11.22 11.14 37.83
N VAL A 467 11.15 10.43 36.69
CA VAL A 467 11.57 10.92 35.38
C VAL A 467 10.57 11.95 34.82
N GLY A 468 9.33 11.98 35.33
CA GLY A 468 8.29 12.95 34.98
C GLY A 468 7.33 12.47 33.89
N PHE A 469 7.07 11.16 33.82
CA PHE A 469 5.95 10.63 33.06
C PHE A 469 4.62 10.91 33.78
N VAL A 470 3.56 11.10 33.00
CA VAL A 470 2.19 11.35 33.45
C VAL A 470 1.23 10.31 32.88
N GLN A 471 -0.04 10.32 33.30
CA GLN A 471 -1.06 9.37 32.85
C GLN A 471 -0.61 7.90 32.98
N MET A 472 -0.08 7.56 34.16
CA MET A 472 0.39 6.21 34.42
C MET A 472 -0.78 5.29 34.79
N GLU A 473 -0.86 4.16 34.11
CA GLU A 473 -1.89 3.15 34.37
C GLU A 473 -1.33 1.76 34.11
N THR A 474 -1.72 0.81 34.96
CA THR A 474 -1.36 -0.60 34.83
C THR A 474 -2.60 -1.43 34.55
N VAL A 475 -2.54 -2.29 33.54
CA VAL A 475 -3.62 -3.16 33.09
C VAL A 475 -3.13 -4.60 32.91
N GLU A 476 -4.04 -5.56 33.05
CA GLU A 476 -3.85 -6.98 32.75
C GLU A 476 -4.94 -7.43 31.78
N ILE A 477 -4.58 -8.25 30.78
CA ILE A 477 -5.52 -8.78 29.79
C ILE A 477 -5.74 -10.28 30.02
N ILE A 478 -6.99 -10.65 30.32
CA ILE A 478 -7.38 -12.07 30.44
C ILE A 478 -8.20 -12.46 29.21
N HIS A 479 -7.53 -13.04 28.22
CA HIS A 479 -8.17 -13.50 26.99
C HIS A 479 -8.90 -14.84 27.18
N ARG A 480 -10.14 -14.97 26.65
CA ARG A 480 -10.94 -16.20 26.68
C ARG A 480 -11.51 -16.54 25.32
N THR A 481 -11.24 -17.76 24.85
CA THR A 481 -11.81 -18.28 23.59
C THR A 481 -13.00 -19.18 23.88
N HIS A 482 -14.05 -19.06 23.07
CA HIS A 482 -15.27 -19.85 23.18
C HIS A 482 -15.45 -20.68 21.92
N LYS A 483 -15.84 -21.94 22.08
CA LYS A 483 -16.25 -22.80 20.97
C LYS A 483 -17.75 -22.99 21.05
N VAL A 484 -18.41 -22.81 19.92
CA VAL A 484 -19.82 -23.15 19.77
C VAL A 484 -19.92 -24.66 19.57
N VAL A 485 -20.65 -25.32 20.45
CA VAL A 485 -20.94 -26.76 20.36
C VAL A 485 -22.45 -26.97 20.39
N GLU A 486 -22.89 -28.00 19.68
CA GLU A 486 -24.27 -28.46 19.82
C GLU A 486 -24.37 -29.35 21.05
N VAL A 487 -25.11 -28.90 22.06
CA VAL A 487 -25.37 -29.69 23.25
C VAL A 487 -26.74 -30.35 23.11
N PRO A 488 -26.85 -31.68 23.17
CA PRO A 488 -28.14 -32.35 23.18
C PRO A 488 -28.94 -31.92 24.41
N ARG A 489 -30.23 -31.61 24.26
CA ARG A 489 -31.13 -31.47 25.41
C ARG A 489 -31.22 -32.80 26.14
N GLN A 490 -30.73 -32.83 27.38
CA GLN A 490 -31.10 -33.86 28.34
C GLN A 490 -32.28 -33.36 29.16
N SER A 491 -33.34 -34.17 29.26
CA SER A 491 -34.37 -33.93 30.27
C SER A 491 -33.79 -34.13 31.68
N LEU A 492 -34.38 -33.50 32.69
CA LEU A 492 -33.96 -33.66 34.09
C LEU A 492 -33.91 -35.15 34.48
N ALA A 493 -34.90 -35.95 34.04
CA ALA A 493 -34.93 -37.40 34.25
C ALA A 493 -33.77 -38.15 33.58
N GLN A 494 -33.28 -37.68 32.43
CA GLN A 494 -32.12 -38.27 31.74
C GLN A 494 -30.80 -37.86 32.41
N PHE A 495 -30.72 -36.65 32.95
CA PHE A 495 -29.58 -36.19 33.73
C PHE A 495 -29.45 -37.02 35.02
N ASP A 496 -30.55 -37.18 35.76
CA ASP A 496 -30.61 -37.96 37.00
C ASP A 496 -30.29 -39.45 36.77
N ALA A 497 -30.70 -40.02 35.62
CA ALA A 497 -30.39 -41.39 35.24
C ALA A 497 -28.91 -41.58 34.81
N SER A 498 -28.27 -40.54 34.30
CA SER A 498 -26.89 -40.61 33.81
C SER A 498 -25.83 -40.56 34.91
N GLY A 499 -26.19 -40.06 36.10
CA GLY A 499 -25.31 -39.99 37.27
C GLY A 499 -24.09 -39.08 37.04
N ASP A 500 -23.83 -38.18 37.99
CA ASP A 500 -22.63 -37.35 37.95
C ASP A 500 -21.38 -38.23 38.16
N LEU A 501 -20.73 -38.63 37.07
CA LEU A 501 -19.46 -39.37 37.10
C LEU A 501 -18.27 -38.48 37.51
N THR A 502 -18.49 -37.24 37.97
CA THR A 502 -17.44 -36.30 38.36
C THR A 502 -17.42 -35.95 39.86
N GLY A 503 -17.73 -36.91 40.73
CA GLY A 503 -17.63 -36.74 42.19
C GLY A 503 -16.99 -37.92 42.95
N VAL A 504 -15.73 -37.75 43.36
CA VAL A 504 -15.06 -38.34 44.54
C VAL A 504 -15.16 -39.87 44.76
N GLN A 505 -14.02 -40.55 44.61
CA GLN A 505 -13.82 -41.94 45.06
C GLN A 505 -14.01 -42.05 46.58
N GLY A 506 -15.16 -42.59 47.02
CA GLY A 506 -15.33 -43.25 48.30
C GLY A 506 -14.97 -44.75 48.21
N PRO A 507 -14.63 -45.43 49.32
CA PRO A 507 -14.05 -46.76 49.29
C PRO A 507 -15.05 -47.79 48.75
N ARG A 508 -14.58 -48.62 47.82
CA ARG A 508 -15.32 -49.70 47.16
C ARG A 508 -15.85 -50.70 48.19
N SER A 509 -17.16 -50.73 48.38
CA SER A 509 -17.88 -51.90 48.93
C SER A 509 -18.12 -52.91 47.82
N ALA A 510 -17.79 -54.17 48.10
CA ALA A 510 -17.73 -55.28 47.17
C ALA A 510 -19.09 -55.96 46.97
N THR A 511 -20.06 -55.31 46.31
CA THR A 511 -21.28 -55.99 45.85
C THR A 511 -21.87 -55.29 44.63
N ASP A 512 -21.27 -55.46 43.45
CA ASP A 512 -22.08 -55.45 42.21
C ASP A 512 -21.38 -56.16 41.05
N ARG A 513 -21.25 -57.48 41.19
CA ARG A 513 -21.08 -58.40 40.06
C ARG A 513 -22.43 -59.05 39.81
N CYS A 514 -23.28 -58.47 38.97
CA CYS A 514 -24.17 -59.19 38.05
C CYS A 514 -25.17 -58.22 37.39
N ARG A 515 -24.90 -57.77 36.16
CA ARG A 515 -25.89 -57.58 35.07
C ARG A 515 -25.20 -57.06 33.81
N LYS A 516 -24.49 -57.97 33.15
CA LYS A 516 -24.16 -57.88 31.73
C LYS A 516 -25.09 -58.86 31.02
N ARG A 517 -25.70 -58.42 29.90
CA ARG A 517 -26.57 -59.15 28.94
C ARG A 517 -28.07 -58.85 29.05
N LYS A 518 -28.49 -57.77 28.39
CA LYS A 518 -29.70 -57.65 27.54
C LYS A 518 -29.83 -56.18 27.12
N PHE A 519 -29.15 -55.80 26.04
CA PHE A 519 -29.35 -54.51 25.34
C PHE A 519 -28.85 -54.65 23.90
N GLU A 520 -29.27 -55.73 23.23
CA GLU A 520 -29.09 -55.94 21.80
C GLU A 520 -30.45 -56.39 21.27
N GLU A 521 -31.39 -55.44 21.12
CA GLU A 521 -32.57 -55.58 20.21
C GLU A 521 -33.44 -54.30 20.15
N GLU A 522 -33.31 -53.35 21.08
CA GLU A 522 -34.15 -52.13 21.12
C GLU A 522 -33.52 -50.86 20.47
N SER A 523 -32.40 -51.00 19.76
CA SER A 523 -31.64 -49.85 19.24
C SER A 523 -31.96 -49.44 17.79
N LEU A 524 -32.81 -50.20 17.09
CA LEU A 524 -33.06 -50.01 15.66
C LEU A 524 -34.32 -49.19 15.32
N GLU A 525 -35.21 -48.92 16.27
CA GLU A 525 -36.42 -48.11 16.02
C GLU A 525 -36.33 -46.64 16.48
N ALA A 526 -35.19 -46.20 17.03
CA ALA A 526 -34.99 -44.82 17.51
C ALA A 526 -34.21 -43.90 16.54
N MET A 527 -34.15 -44.23 15.24
CA MET A 527 -33.37 -43.49 14.23
C MET A 527 -34.13 -42.39 13.46
N THR A 528 -35.34 -41.99 13.86
CA THR A 528 -36.13 -40.97 13.12
C THR A 528 -36.77 -39.87 13.98
N SER A 529 -36.15 -39.52 15.12
CA SER A 529 -36.54 -38.34 15.89
C SER A 529 -35.32 -37.43 16.11
N SER A 530 -35.20 -36.37 15.31
CA SER A 530 -34.22 -35.30 15.50
C SER A 530 -34.42 -34.66 16.89
N LYS A 531 -33.58 -35.01 17.85
CA LYS A 531 -33.59 -34.36 19.17
C LYS A 531 -33.29 -32.87 18.97
N PRO A 532 -34.03 -31.94 19.60
CA PRO A 532 -33.76 -30.53 19.47
C PRO A 532 -32.41 -30.18 20.15
N SER A 533 -31.36 -30.00 19.35
CA SER A 533 -30.09 -29.42 19.79
C SER A 533 -30.22 -27.89 19.81
N ARG A 534 -29.53 -27.23 20.75
CA ARG A 534 -29.30 -25.78 20.70
C ARG A 534 -27.80 -25.53 20.58
N PRO A 535 -27.37 -24.57 19.74
CA PRO A 535 -26.00 -24.11 19.76
C PRO A 535 -25.73 -23.45 21.12
N SER A 536 -24.76 -23.97 21.86
CA SER A 536 -24.30 -23.43 23.13
C SER A 536 -22.83 -23.04 22.99
N ALA A 537 -22.47 -21.83 23.43
CA ALA A 537 -21.08 -21.43 23.53
C ALA A 537 -20.49 -21.99 24.83
N ILE A 538 -19.47 -22.83 24.72
CA ILE A 538 -18.68 -23.29 25.86
C ILE A 538 -17.30 -22.65 25.81
N VAL A 539 -16.69 -22.42 26.96
CA VAL A 539 -15.27 -22.06 27.01
C VAL A 539 -14.49 -23.23 26.43
N TYR A 540 -13.78 -22.99 25.33
CA TYR A 540 -12.97 -24.01 24.69
C TYR A 540 -11.71 -24.23 25.54
N PRO A 541 -11.27 -25.48 25.81
CA PRO A 541 -10.08 -25.69 26.61
C PRO A 541 -8.85 -25.01 25.98
N PHE A 542 -7.98 -24.59 26.89
CA PHE A 542 -6.96 -23.56 26.74
C PHE A 542 -5.83 -24.00 25.77
N CYS A 543 -5.77 -23.39 24.58
CA CYS A 543 -4.65 -23.62 23.64
C CYS A 543 -3.90 -22.34 23.25
N GLN A 544 -4.25 -21.19 23.83
CA GLN A 544 -3.38 -20.01 23.85
C GLN A 544 -2.92 -19.83 25.29
N PRO A 545 -1.64 -20.03 25.62
CA PRO A 545 -1.10 -19.61 26.90
C PRO A 545 -1.36 -18.11 27.02
N THR A 546 -2.32 -17.67 27.83
CA THR A 546 -2.42 -16.23 28.12
C THR A 546 -1.25 -15.86 29.02
N HIS A 547 -0.61 -14.73 28.74
CA HIS A 547 0.41 -14.22 29.65
C HIS A 547 -0.24 -13.77 30.94
N THR A 548 0.36 -14.15 32.05
CA THR A 548 0.09 -13.58 33.38
C THR A 548 1.06 -12.41 33.57
N GLY A 549 0.85 -11.32 32.83
CA GLY A 549 1.74 -10.17 32.87
C GLY A 549 0.98 -8.86 32.84
N TYR A 550 1.58 -7.86 33.47
CA TYR A 550 1.04 -6.52 33.59
C TYR A 550 1.64 -5.60 32.53
N LEU A 551 0.78 -4.81 31.89
CA LEU A 551 1.18 -3.73 31.00
C LEU A 551 1.03 -2.42 31.74
N THR A 552 2.14 -1.71 31.95
CA THR A 552 2.13 -0.36 32.51
C THR A 552 2.44 0.64 31.42
N HIS A 553 1.52 1.56 31.17
CA HIS A 553 1.73 2.62 30.19
C HIS A 553 1.77 3.99 30.84
N ALA A 554 2.49 4.91 30.21
CA ALA A 554 2.63 6.29 30.65
C ALA A 554 2.91 7.23 29.46
N THR A 555 2.70 8.52 29.66
CA THR A 555 2.92 9.56 28.64
C THR A 555 4.03 10.50 29.07
N MET A 556 4.94 10.79 28.15
CA MET A 556 5.89 11.87 28.28
C MET A 556 5.34 13.10 27.56
N LEU A 557 5.21 14.21 28.29
CA LEU A 557 4.82 15.48 27.70
C LEU A 557 5.97 16.07 26.88
N PRO A 558 5.67 16.89 25.85
CA PRO A 558 6.66 17.73 25.23
C PRO A 558 7.40 18.59 26.26
N ARG A 559 8.70 18.77 26.07
CA ARG A 559 9.57 19.61 26.90
C ARG A 559 10.34 20.56 25.98
N GLU A 560 10.39 21.83 26.36
CA GLU A 560 11.11 22.89 25.63
C GLU A 560 12.63 22.69 25.65
#